data_AF-A0A078R609-F1
#
_entry.id   AF-A0A078R609-F1
#
_cell.length_a   1.000
_cell.length_b   1.000
_cell.length_c   1.000
_cell.angle_alpha   90.00
_cell.angle_beta   90.00
_cell.angle_gamma   90.00
#
_symmetry.space_group_name_H-M   'P 1'
#
loop_
_entity.id
_entity.type
_entity.pdbx_description
1 polymer ?
#
loop_
_entity_poly.entity_id
_entity_poly.type
_entity_poly.pdbx_seq_one_letter_code
_entity_poly.pdbx_strand_id
1 'polypeptide(L)'
;MAIVYEFFECSNTTLLYICETGDSKQEMRNRLFEIWFNSSLRKSDFVFMSADIRDAEGIPNYAAIVVRLDNPRLTSVIAEFTETVQLLSQKPE
;
A
#
# COMPACT_ATOMS: atom_id res chain seq x y z
N MET A 1 -22.34 -3.22 -3.63
CA MET A 1 -20.99 -3.24 -4.21
C MET A 1 -19.99 -3.02 -3.10
N ALA A 2 -18.83 -3.69 -3.11
CA ALA A 2 -17.78 -3.42 -2.13
C ALA A 2 -17.09 -2.07 -2.45
N ILE A 3 -16.71 -1.32 -1.42
CA ILE A 3 -16.07 0.02 -1.53
C ILE A 3 -14.88 0.04 -2.49
N VAL A 4 -14.13 -1.07 -2.58
CA VAL A 4 -13.00 -1.19 -3.50
C VAL A 4 -13.40 -1.01 -4.96
N TYR A 5 -14.62 -1.42 -5.34
CA TYR A 5 -15.05 -1.35 -6.73
C TYR A 5 -15.36 0.08 -7.15
N GLU A 6 -16.13 0.82 -6.34
CA GLU A 6 -16.40 2.26 -6.58
C GLU A 6 -15.11 3.09 -6.55
N PHE A 7 -14.23 2.84 -5.59
CA PHE A 7 -12.98 3.60 -5.46
C PHE A 7 -12.09 3.48 -6.71
N PHE A 8 -12.12 2.33 -7.37
CA PHE A 8 -11.32 2.03 -8.56
C PHE A 8 -12.13 2.06 -9.85
N GLU A 9 -13.34 2.62 -9.90
CA GLU A 9 -14.09 2.76 -11.16
C GLU A 9 -13.31 3.60 -12.18
N CYS A 10 -12.64 4.66 -11.70
CA CYS A 10 -11.71 5.45 -12.50
C CYS A 10 -10.33 4.77 -12.58
N SER A 11 -9.85 4.50 -13.79
CA SER A 11 -8.55 3.86 -14.02
C SER A 11 -7.36 4.69 -13.53
N ASN A 12 -7.52 6.00 -13.36
CA ASN A 12 -6.44 6.89 -12.93
C ASN A 12 -6.21 6.91 -11.40
N THR A 13 -7.01 6.19 -10.63
CA THR A 13 -6.91 6.18 -9.16
C THR A 13 -5.80 5.23 -8.69
N THR A 14 -5.09 5.64 -7.64
CA THR A 14 -4.19 4.81 -6.83
C THR A 14 -4.58 4.97 -5.37
N LEU A 15 -4.68 3.86 -4.65
CA LEU A 15 -4.86 3.86 -3.20
C LEU A 15 -3.49 3.79 -2.53
N LEU A 16 -3.21 4.73 -1.63
CA LEU A 16 -2.08 4.67 -0.70
C LEU A 16 -2.62 4.31 0.69
N TYR A 17 -2.15 3.21 1.23
CA TYR A 17 -2.40 2.77 2.59
C TYR A 17 -1.19 3.11 3.46
N ILE A 18 -1.45 3.77 4.58
CA ILE A 18 -0.45 4.05 5.63
C ILE A 18 -1.09 3.60 6.94
N CYS A 19 -0.44 2.67 7.63
CA CYS A 19 -0.93 2.15 8.90
C CYS A 19 -0.45 3.03 10.06
N GLU A 20 -1.40 3.53 10.85
CA GLU A 20 -1.09 4.22 12.11
C GLU A 20 -0.46 3.25 13.12
N THR A 21 0.48 3.74 13.94
CA THR A 21 1.33 2.93 14.83
C THR A 21 1.21 3.28 16.33
N GLY A 22 0.36 4.25 16.70
CA GLY A 22 0.29 4.79 18.07
C GLY A 22 -0.32 3.86 19.12
N ASP A 23 -1.06 2.83 18.73
CA ASP A 23 -1.66 1.86 19.66
C ASP A 23 -0.99 0.47 19.66
N SER A 24 0.15 0.31 18.98
CA SER A 24 0.89 -0.95 18.84
C SER A 24 0.14 -2.10 18.13
N LYS A 25 -0.96 -1.82 17.40
CA LYS A 25 -1.74 -2.84 16.66
C LYS A 25 -1.53 -2.80 15.14
N GLN A 26 -0.49 -2.10 14.68
CA GLN A 26 -0.24 -1.88 13.26
C GLN A 26 -0.07 -3.18 12.46
N GLU A 27 0.52 -4.22 13.05
CA GLU A 27 0.70 -5.53 12.40
C GLU A 27 -0.65 -6.22 12.16
N MET A 28 -1.54 -6.19 13.16
CA MET A 28 -2.89 -6.75 13.02
C MET A 28 -3.71 -5.99 11.98
N ARG A 29 -3.62 -4.65 11.96
CA ARG A 29 -4.27 -3.82 10.93
C ARG A 29 -3.73 -4.11 9.53
N ASN A 30 -2.41 -4.20 9.37
CA ASN A 30 -1.80 -4.54 8.08
C ASN A 30 -2.27 -5.91 7.59
N ARG A 31 -2.28 -6.92 8.47
CA ARG A 31 -2.80 -8.25 8.15
C ARG A 31 -4.26 -8.24 7.72
N LEU A 32 -5.13 -7.48 8.40
CA LEU A 32 -6.53 -7.36 8.02
C LEU A 32 -6.69 -6.66 6.66
N PHE A 33 -5.88 -5.64 6.39
CA PHE A 33 -5.86 -4.95 5.10
C PHE A 33 -5.43 -5.89 3.95
N GLU A 34 -4.38 -6.68 4.15
CA GLU A 34 -3.94 -7.69 3.19
C GLU A 34 -5.01 -8.76 2.93
N ILE A 35 -5.70 -9.24 3.99
CA ILE A 35 -6.82 -10.18 3.85
C ILE A 35 -7.97 -9.56 3.06
N TRP A 36 -8.31 -8.31 3.35
CA TRP A 36 -9.34 -7.58 2.63
C TRP A 36 -9.02 -7.50 1.13
N PHE A 37 -7.80 -7.11 0.76
CA PHE A 37 -7.41 -7.06 -0.66
C PHE A 37 -7.40 -8.46 -1.29
N ASN A 38 -6.80 -9.45 -0.63
CA ASN A 38 -6.64 -10.81 -1.16
C ASN A 38 -7.97 -11.58 -1.30
N SER A 39 -8.99 -11.19 -0.54
CA SER A 39 -10.35 -11.73 -0.65
C SER A 39 -11.18 -11.09 -1.78
N SER A 40 -10.68 -10.02 -2.40
CA SER A 40 -11.35 -9.38 -3.55
C SER A 40 -11.35 -10.30 -4.78
N LEU A 41 -12.51 -10.43 -5.42
CA LEU A 41 -12.69 -11.23 -6.64
C LEU A 41 -11.91 -10.68 -7.85
N ARG A 42 -11.60 -9.38 -7.83
CA ARG A 42 -10.93 -8.67 -8.94
C ARG A 42 -9.48 -8.35 -8.66
N LYS A 43 -8.84 -8.96 -7.64
CA LYS A 43 -7.45 -8.64 -7.28
C LYS A 43 -6.45 -8.76 -8.44
N SER A 44 -6.74 -9.60 -9.43
CA SER A 44 -5.95 -9.78 -10.65
C SER A 44 -5.88 -8.52 -11.52
N ASP A 45 -6.82 -7.59 -11.37
CA ASP A 45 -6.87 -6.34 -12.15
C ASP A 45 -5.92 -5.27 -11.57
N PHE A 46 -5.25 -5.56 -10.46
CA PHE A 46 -4.48 -4.61 -9.67
C PHE A 46 -3.07 -5.10 -9.39
N VAL A 47 -2.16 -4.14 -9.26
CA VAL A 47 -0.90 -4.31 -8.55
C VAL A 47 -1.14 -3.97 -7.08
N PHE A 48 -0.71 -4.87 -6.20
CA PHE A 48 -0.62 -4.65 -4.76
C PHE A 48 0.85 -4.73 -4.37
N MET A 49 1.38 -3.67 -3.77
CA MET A 49 2.73 -3.64 -3.21
C MET A 49 2.66 -3.16 -1.77
N SER A 50 3.24 -3.91 -0.84
CA SER A 50 3.36 -3.53 0.57
C SER A 50 4.83 -3.38 0.96
N ALA A 51 5.07 -2.56 1.98
CA ALA A 51 6.37 -2.30 2.57
C ALA A 51 6.27 -2.25 4.10
N ASP A 52 7.29 -2.77 4.76
CA ASP A 52 7.55 -2.60 6.19
C ASP A 52 8.77 -1.69 6.33
N ILE A 53 8.55 -0.48 6.82
CA ILE A 53 9.58 0.55 7.01
C ILE A 53 9.80 0.70 8.52
N ARG A 54 11.03 0.50 8.97
CA ARG A 54 11.38 0.67 10.38
C ARG A 54 11.85 2.10 10.66
N ASP A 55 11.26 2.74 11.66
CA ASP A 55 11.73 4.04 12.14
C ASP A 55 13.01 3.94 12.98
N ALA A 56 13.44 5.07 13.55
CA ALA A 56 14.67 5.16 14.34
C ALA A 56 14.62 4.29 15.61
N GLU A 57 13.43 4.09 16.16
CA GLU A 57 13.14 3.24 17.31
C GLU A 57 12.98 1.76 16.93
N GLY A 58 13.02 1.43 15.63
CA GLY A 58 12.88 0.09 15.10
C GLY A 58 11.43 -0.41 15.05
N ILE A 59 10.45 0.49 15.21
CA ILE A 59 9.03 0.18 15.14
C ILE A 59 8.63 0.03 13.66
N PRO A 60 7.94 -1.05 13.29
CA PRO A 60 7.50 -1.25 11.92
C PRO A 60 6.34 -0.30 11.58
N ASN A 61 6.48 0.40 10.47
CA ASN A 61 5.47 1.23 9.83
C ASN A 61 5.08 0.59 8.51
N TYR A 62 3.82 0.16 8.40
CA TYR A 62 3.32 -0.53 7.21
C TYR A 62 2.72 0.48 6.23
N ALA A 63 3.16 0.38 4.98
CA ALA A 63 2.57 1.12 3.87
C ALA A 63 2.28 0.18 2.71
N ALA A 64 1.27 0.49 1.90
CA ALA A 64 0.98 -0.27 0.70
C ALA A 64 0.35 0.61 -0.38
N ILE A 65 0.48 0.21 -1.64
CA ILE A 65 -0.26 0.76 -2.75
C ILE A 65 -1.14 -0.29 -3.43
N VAL A 66 -2.30 0.15 -3.89
CA VAL A 66 -3.17 -0.60 -4.80
C VAL A 66 -3.45 0.27 -6.02
N VAL A 67 -3.09 -0.23 -7.20
CA VAL A 67 -3.23 0.50 -8.46
C VAL A 67 -3.71 -0.47 -9.55
N ARG A 68 -4.63 -0.01 -10.41
CA ARG A 68 -5.10 -0.83 -11.54
C ARG A 68 -3.98 -1.06 -12.56
N LEU A 69 -3.98 -2.23 -13.17
CA LEU A 69 -3.04 -2.56 -14.25
C LEU A 69 -3.21 -1.67 -15.50
N ASP A 70 -4.39 -1.09 -15.71
CA ASP A 70 -4.68 -0.17 -16.81
C ASP A 70 -4.56 1.31 -16.42
N ASN A 71 -4.01 1.62 -15.24
CA ASN A 71 -3.72 2.99 -14.86
C ASN A 71 -2.61 3.56 -15.78
N PRO A 72 -2.84 4.69 -16.48
CA PRO A 72 -1.85 5.27 -17.41
C PRO A 72 -0.56 5.72 -16.72
N ARG A 73 -0.55 5.81 -15.39
CA ARG A 73 0.58 6.18 -14.54
C ARG A 73 1.15 5.00 -13.75
N LEU A 74 0.76 3.75 -14.08
CA LEU A 74 1.17 2.54 -13.35
C LEU A 74 2.67 2.50 -13.07
N THR A 75 3.50 2.65 -14.12
CA THR A 75 4.95 2.59 -14.00
C THR A 75 5.50 3.70 -13.10
N SER A 76 5.03 4.93 -13.25
CA SER A 76 5.48 6.05 -12.40
C SER A 76 5.06 5.89 -10.94
N VAL A 77 3.86 5.36 -10.69
CA VAL A 77 3.36 5.10 -9.32
C VAL A 77 4.20 4.03 -8.64
N ILE A 78 4.51 2.94 -9.35
CA ILE A 78 5.36 1.86 -8.84
C ILE A 78 6.77 2.38 -8.55
N ALA A 79 7.35 3.16 -9.48
CA ALA A 79 8.68 3.74 -9.31
C ALA A 79 8.75 4.65 -8.09
N GLU A 80 7.84 5.63 -8.00
CA GLU A 80 7.78 6.59 -6.89
C GLU A 80 7.61 5.88 -5.53
N PHE A 81 6.73 4.90 -5.45
CA PHE A 81 6.53 4.13 -4.21
C PHE A 81 7.79 3.35 -3.84
N THR A 82 8.43 2.71 -4.81
CA THR A 82 9.66 1.93 -4.58
C THR A 82 10.81 2.83 -4.11
N GLU A 83 11.01 3.97 -4.77
CA GLU A 83 12.04 4.96 -4.42
C GLU A 83 11.77 5.55 -3.03
N THR A 84 10.53 5.89 -2.71
CA THR A 84 10.13 6.41 -1.39
C THR A 84 10.37 5.39 -0.28
N VAL A 85 9.98 4.12 -0.49
CA VAL A 85 10.25 3.04 0.48
C VAL A 85 11.74 2.87 0.70
N GLN A 86 12.54 2.88 -0.37
CA GLN A 86 14.00 2.78 -0.26
C GLN A 86 14.61 3.94 0.52
N LEU A 87 14.19 5.17 0.21
CA LEU A 87 14.66 6.37 0.89
C LEU A 87 14.34 6.33 2.39
N LEU A 88 13.10 5.98 2.76
CA LEU A 88 12.66 5.90 4.15
C LEU A 88 13.26 4.70 4.91
N SER A 89 13.71 3.65 4.19
CA SER A 89 14.39 2.52 4.81
C SER A 89 15.86 2.79 5.12
N GLN A 90 16.43 3.86 4.58
CA GLN A 90 17.79 4.29 4.92
C GLN A 90 17.76 5.03 6.26
N LYS A 91 18.71 4.71 7.15
CA LYS A 91 18.86 5.46 8.40
C LYS A 91 19.25 6.90 8.07
N PRO A 92 18.64 7.91 8.70
CA PRO A 92 19.17 9.28 8.63
C PRO A 92 20.61 9.29 9.14
N GLU A 93 21.50 10.02 8.46
CA GLU A 93 22.86 10.32 8.97
C GLU A 93 22.81 11.09 10.30
#